data_AF-A0A1F7FV95-F1
#
_entry.id   AF-A0A1F7FV95-F1
#
_cell.length_a   1.000
_cell.length_b   1.000
_cell.length_c   1.000
_cell.angle_alpha   90.00
_cell.angle_beta   90.00
_cell.angle_gamma   90.00
#
_symmetry.space_group_name_H-M   'P 1'
#
loop_
_entity.id
_entity.type
_entity.pdbx_description
1 polymer ?
#
loop_
_entity_poly.entity_id
_entity_poly.type
_entity_poly.pdbx_seq_one_letter_code
_entity_poly.pdbx_strand_id
1 'polypeptide(L)'
;MKCNRCPLNIASESFNPKMYEILPLHAKALFVCRHAVKKGVSGDLFAVRQLCARDLWVLSFIGHRDQFAGESAAETLDSLVVGGHSELLCHLFENADYETRRDLWLRMTSNYPDRLYMFDAMFEKESLAPVAAGEMPEDLHVYRHHLLYAGTTANQLLKDL
;
A
#
# COMPACT_ATOMS: atom_id res chain seq x y z
N MET A 1 -12.38 3.90 -3.02
CA MET A 1 -13.60 3.41 -2.35
C MET A 1 -14.25 4.53 -1.55
N LYS A 2 -15.59 4.63 -1.55
CA LYS A 2 -16.33 5.60 -0.72
C LYS A 2 -16.53 5.00 0.69
N CYS A 3 -16.30 5.76 1.76
CA CYS A 3 -16.37 5.26 3.15
C CYS A 3 -17.71 4.58 3.50
N ASN A 4 -18.81 4.95 2.83
CA ASN A 4 -20.15 4.39 3.02
C ASN A 4 -20.34 2.98 2.45
N ARG A 5 -19.37 2.46 1.69
CA ARG A 5 -19.35 1.09 1.16
C ARG A 5 -18.13 0.30 1.62
N CYS A 6 -17.35 0.86 2.54
CA CYS A 6 -16.17 0.18 3.05
C CYS A 6 -16.60 -0.95 3.99
N PRO A 7 -16.16 -2.20 3.79
CA PRO A 7 -16.48 -3.30 4.70
C PRO A 7 -15.79 -3.13 6.05
N LEU A 8 -14.79 -2.23 6.11
CA LEU A 8 -14.07 -1.90 7.32
C LEU A 8 -14.74 -0.85 8.23
N ASN A 9 -15.83 -0.25 7.77
CA ASN A 9 -16.50 0.84 8.47
C ASN A 9 -17.78 0.34 9.13
N ILE A 10 -17.88 0.46 10.46
CA ILE A 10 -19.05 -0.03 11.22
C ILE A 10 -20.36 0.69 10.85
N ALA A 11 -20.27 1.91 10.31
CA ALA A 11 -21.42 2.68 9.85
C ALA A 11 -21.76 2.46 8.36
N SER A 12 -21.03 1.59 7.66
CA SER A 12 -21.24 1.27 6.25
C SER A 12 -22.31 0.19 6.08
N GLU A 13 -23.14 0.31 5.06
CA GLU A 13 -24.11 -0.73 4.66
C GLU A 13 -23.41 -2.03 4.26
N SER A 14 -22.14 -1.95 3.87
CA SER A 14 -21.32 -3.10 3.47
C SER A 14 -20.42 -3.62 4.59
N PHE A 15 -20.61 -3.16 5.84
CA PHE A 15 -19.80 -3.62 6.98
C PHE A 15 -19.80 -5.14 7.08
N ASN A 16 -18.61 -5.75 7.13
CA ASN A 16 -18.48 -7.20 7.19
C ASN A 16 -17.79 -7.63 8.50
N PRO A 17 -18.54 -8.01 9.55
CA PRO A 17 -17.97 -8.41 10.82
C PRO A 17 -17.10 -9.68 10.72
N LYS A 18 -17.34 -10.53 9.71
CA LYS A 18 -16.58 -11.78 9.52
C LYS A 18 -15.12 -11.54 9.22
N MET A 19 -14.78 -10.41 8.61
CA MET A 19 -13.39 -10.04 8.35
C MET A 19 -12.56 -9.99 9.65
N TYR A 20 -13.17 -9.60 10.77
CA TYR A 20 -12.46 -9.44 12.05
C TYR A 20 -12.62 -10.62 12.99
N GLU A 21 -13.46 -11.61 12.69
CA GLU A 21 -13.71 -12.73 13.60
C GLU A 21 -12.41 -13.48 13.92
N ILE A 22 -11.56 -13.63 12.91
CA ILE A 22 -10.27 -14.31 12.98
C ILE A 22 -9.17 -13.51 13.71
N LEU A 23 -9.36 -12.21 13.91
CA LEU A 23 -8.31 -11.35 14.46
C LEU A 23 -8.30 -11.37 16.01
N PRO A 24 -7.13 -11.28 16.64
CA PRO A 24 -7.04 -11.05 18.08
C PRO A 24 -7.74 -9.76 18.50
N LEU A 25 -8.37 -9.76 19.69
CA LEU A 25 -9.15 -8.63 20.23
C LEU A 25 -8.39 -7.30 20.20
N HIS A 26 -7.10 -7.30 20.54
CA HIS A 26 -6.26 -6.10 20.55
C HIS A 26 -6.03 -5.52 19.14
N ALA A 27 -5.97 -6.37 18.12
CA ALA A 27 -5.76 -5.96 16.73
C ALA A 27 -7.04 -5.39 16.10
N LYS A 28 -8.23 -5.86 16.50
CA LYS A 28 -9.52 -5.40 15.96
C LYS A 28 -9.70 -3.89 16.07
N ALA A 29 -9.16 -3.26 17.12
CA ALA A 29 -9.26 -1.82 17.32
C ALA A 29 -8.60 -0.99 16.21
N LEU A 30 -7.60 -1.55 15.52
CA LEU A 30 -6.86 -0.89 14.43
C LEU A 30 -7.60 -0.98 13.09
N PHE A 31 -8.39 -2.04 12.90
CA PHE A 31 -8.99 -2.39 11.61
C PHE A 31 -10.47 -2.02 11.49
N VAL A 32 -11.11 -1.63 12.58
CA VAL A 32 -12.50 -1.16 12.55
C VAL A 32 -12.51 0.36 12.48
N CYS A 33 -12.94 0.90 11.34
CA CYS A 33 -13.23 2.32 11.23
C CYS A 33 -14.54 2.64 11.97
N ARG A 34 -14.44 3.49 13.00
CA ARG A 34 -15.59 4.02 13.76
C ARG A 34 -16.05 5.40 13.27
N HIS A 35 -15.33 5.98 12.31
CA HIS A 35 -15.59 7.34 11.85
C HIS A 35 -16.55 7.32 10.65
N ALA A 36 -17.68 8.00 10.80
CA ALA A 36 -18.58 8.36 9.69
C ALA A 36 -18.02 9.50 8.82
N VAL A 37 -16.87 10.07 9.19
CA VAL A 37 -16.33 11.29 8.62
C VAL A 37 -15.36 10.96 7.47
N LYS A 38 -15.59 11.58 6.31
CA LYS A 38 -14.70 11.52 5.15
C LYS A 38 -13.30 12.01 5.54
N LYS A 39 -12.24 11.30 5.11
CA LYS A 39 -10.88 11.87 5.02
C LYS A 39 -10.98 13.23 4.30
N GLY A 40 -10.44 14.30 4.90
CA GLY A 40 -10.29 15.61 4.26
C GLY A 40 -11.32 16.71 4.61
N VAL A 41 -12.13 16.57 5.68
CA VAL A 41 -13.07 17.66 6.08
C VAL A 41 -12.40 18.72 6.97
N SER A 42 -11.24 18.46 7.57
CA SER A 42 -10.43 19.50 8.22
C SER A 42 -9.25 19.87 7.34
N GLY A 43 -9.02 21.17 7.13
CA GLY A 43 -7.86 21.74 6.42
C GLY A 43 -6.52 21.55 7.15
N ASP A 44 -6.36 20.41 7.79
CA ASP A 44 -5.19 20.03 8.57
C ASP A 44 -4.20 19.30 7.65
N LEU A 45 -2.99 19.86 7.49
CA LEU A 45 -1.90 19.27 6.73
C LEU A 45 -1.54 17.87 7.24
N PHE A 46 -1.81 17.57 8.51
CA PHE A 46 -1.60 16.25 9.09
C PHE A 46 -2.65 15.22 8.67
N ALA A 47 -3.86 15.65 8.27
CA ALA A 47 -4.93 14.74 7.85
C ALA A 47 -4.58 13.97 6.57
N VAL A 48 -3.74 14.56 5.71
CA VAL A 48 -3.26 13.93 4.46
C VAL A 48 -2.30 12.76 4.75
N ARG A 49 -1.60 12.80 5.90
CA ARG A 49 -0.67 11.74 6.36
C ARG A 49 -1.34 10.67 7.22
N GLN A 50 -2.66 10.77 7.45
CA GLN A 50 -3.36 9.78 8.27
C GLN A 50 -3.75 8.57 7.43
N LEU A 51 -3.30 7.39 7.85
CA LEU A 51 -3.77 6.11 7.32
C LEU A 51 -5.13 5.78 7.93
N CYS A 52 -6.04 5.25 7.12
CA CYS A 52 -7.28 4.69 7.66
C CYS A 52 -7.17 3.18 7.85
N ALA A 53 -8.18 2.60 8.49
CA ALA A 53 -8.28 1.16 8.73
C ALA A 53 -8.08 0.31 7.45
N ARG A 54 -8.51 0.79 6.28
CA ARG A 54 -8.26 0.13 4.99
C ARG A 54 -6.78 0.09 4.64
N ASP A 55 -6.10 1.22 4.75
CA ASP A 55 -4.68 1.31 4.40
C ASP A 55 -3.88 0.36 5.32
N LEU A 56 -4.21 0.35 6.62
CA LEU A 56 -3.63 -0.59 7.58
C LEU A 56 -3.94 -2.05 7.24
N TRP A 57 -5.19 -2.36 6.84
CA TRP A 57 -5.60 -3.70 6.44
C TRP A 57 -4.78 -4.19 5.25
N VAL A 58 -4.69 -3.37 4.20
CA VAL A 58 -3.93 -3.70 2.99
C VAL A 58 -2.47 -3.97 3.35
N LEU A 59 -1.83 -3.06 4.09
CA LEU A 59 -0.43 -3.22 4.50
C LEU A 59 -0.19 -4.48 5.36
N SER A 60 -1.20 -4.93 6.11
CA SER A 60 -1.10 -6.11 6.98
C SER A 60 -1.37 -7.42 6.25
N PHE A 61 -2.29 -7.42 5.26
CA PHE A 61 -2.83 -8.66 4.69
C PHE A 61 -2.53 -8.86 3.20
N ILE A 62 -1.90 -7.92 2.52
CA ILE A 62 -1.56 -8.06 1.09
C ILE A 62 -0.65 -9.27 0.82
N GLY A 63 0.31 -9.56 1.72
CA GLY A 63 1.18 -10.73 1.61
C GLY A 63 0.48 -12.07 1.83
N HIS A 64 -0.71 -12.05 2.45
CA HIS A 64 -1.55 -13.24 2.62
C HIS A 64 -2.52 -13.46 1.46
N ARG A 65 -2.41 -12.67 0.37
CA ARG A 65 -3.31 -12.71 -0.79
C ARG A 65 -4.78 -12.52 -0.39
N ASP A 66 -5.01 -11.69 0.63
CA ASP A 66 -6.37 -11.32 1.03
C ASP A 66 -7.06 -10.59 -0.12
N GLN A 67 -8.27 -11.03 -0.46
CA GLN A 67 -9.00 -10.51 -1.62
C GLN A 67 -9.28 -9.02 -1.47
N PHE A 68 -9.73 -8.59 -0.28
CA PHE A 68 -10.03 -7.18 -0.03
C PHE A 68 -8.77 -6.30 -0.06
N ALA A 69 -7.65 -6.80 0.49
CA ALA A 69 -6.36 -6.13 0.41
C ALA A 69 -5.92 -5.94 -1.05
N GLY A 70 -6.01 -6.96 -1.89
CA GLY A 70 -5.69 -6.88 -3.32
C GLY A 70 -6.56 -5.87 -4.05
N GLU A 71 -7.88 -5.95 -3.89
CA GLU A 71 -8.84 -5.02 -4.52
C GLU A 71 -8.64 -3.56 -4.07
N SER A 72 -8.16 -3.36 -2.84
CA SER A 72 -7.95 -2.03 -2.25
C SER A 72 -6.51 -1.50 -2.39
N ALA A 73 -5.60 -2.27 -3.00
CA ALA A 73 -4.17 -1.96 -3.05
C ALA A 73 -3.89 -0.65 -3.81
N ALA A 74 -4.54 -0.44 -4.95
CA ALA A 74 -4.36 0.76 -5.77
C ALA A 74 -4.69 2.07 -5.02
N GLU A 75 -5.73 2.04 -4.20
CA GLU A 75 -6.21 3.21 -3.46
C GLU A 75 -5.37 3.46 -2.19
N THR A 76 -4.80 2.38 -1.64
CA THR A 76 -3.82 2.45 -0.58
C THR A 76 -2.54 3.07 -1.12
N LEU A 77 -2.06 2.63 -2.30
CA LEU A 77 -0.91 3.25 -2.98
C LEU A 77 -1.11 4.76 -3.16
N ASP A 78 -2.25 5.20 -3.69
CA ASP A 78 -2.55 6.63 -3.83
C ASP A 78 -2.44 7.37 -2.49
N SER A 79 -2.97 6.76 -1.42
CA SER A 79 -2.94 7.36 -0.08
C SER A 79 -1.51 7.45 0.47
N LEU A 80 -0.68 6.44 0.22
CA LEU A 80 0.72 6.41 0.65
C LEU A 80 1.56 7.44 -0.11
N VAL A 81 1.38 7.55 -1.43
CA VAL A 81 2.09 8.53 -2.26
C VAL A 81 1.72 9.95 -1.85
N VAL A 82 0.41 10.25 -1.76
CA VAL A 82 -0.09 11.58 -1.35
C VAL A 82 0.31 11.92 0.08
N GLY A 83 0.32 10.95 0.99
CA GLY A 83 0.76 11.12 2.38
C GLY A 83 2.28 11.19 2.55
N GLY A 84 3.07 10.88 1.51
CA GLY A 84 4.54 10.87 1.58
C GLY A 84 5.10 9.71 2.42
N HIS A 85 4.40 8.57 2.46
CA HIS A 85 4.79 7.39 3.25
C HIS A 85 5.70 6.44 2.44
N SER A 86 6.95 6.84 2.18
CA SER A 86 7.91 6.06 1.37
C SER A 86 8.15 4.64 1.91
N GLU A 87 8.43 4.48 3.20
CA GLU A 87 8.71 3.16 3.79
C GLU A 87 7.51 2.20 3.67
N LEU A 88 6.30 2.70 3.90
CA LEU A 88 5.08 1.90 3.78
C LEU A 88 4.74 1.60 2.31
N LEU A 89 5.09 2.51 1.39
CA LEU A 89 4.97 2.28 -0.05
C LEU A 89 5.92 1.16 -0.49
N CYS A 90 7.17 1.18 -0.03
CA CYS A 90 8.11 0.09 -0.26
C CYS A 90 7.58 -1.23 0.32
N HIS A 91 7.12 -1.23 1.58
CA HIS A 91 6.52 -2.41 2.23
C HIS A 91 5.35 -2.99 1.43
N LEU A 92 4.47 -2.13 0.87
CA LEU A 92 3.36 -2.58 0.02
C LEU A 92 3.86 -3.37 -1.19
N PHE A 93 4.92 -2.91 -1.86
CA PHE A 93 5.51 -3.62 -3.00
C PHE A 93 6.23 -4.89 -2.58
N GLU A 94 7.04 -4.85 -1.52
CA GLU A 94 7.80 -6.01 -1.03
C GLU A 94 6.90 -7.20 -0.66
N ASN A 95 5.69 -6.92 -0.16
CA ASN A 95 4.76 -7.96 0.31
C ASN A 95 3.70 -8.37 -0.72
N ALA A 96 3.44 -7.55 -1.75
CA ALA A 96 2.42 -7.87 -2.74
C ALA A 96 2.87 -8.98 -3.72
N ASP A 97 1.90 -9.76 -4.21
CA ASP A 97 2.18 -10.70 -5.30
C ASP A 97 2.58 -9.98 -6.60
N TYR A 98 3.11 -10.75 -7.54
CA TYR A 98 3.65 -10.24 -8.80
C TYR A 98 2.59 -9.47 -9.61
N GLU A 99 1.37 -10.00 -9.72
CA GLU A 99 0.30 -9.38 -10.51
C GLU A 99 -0.11 -8.04 -9.90
N THR A 100 -0.28 -8.02 -8.58
CA THR A 100 -0.57 -6.79 -7.83
C THR A 100 0.56 -5.77 -8.00
N ARG A 101 1.82 -6.16 -7.84
CA ARG A 101 2.96 -5.26 -8.06
C ARG A 101 3.00 -4.68 -9.47
N ARG A 102 2.68 -5.48 -10.48
CA ARG A 102 2.61 -5.03 -11.87
C ARG A 102 1.57 -3.92 -12.03
N ASP A 103 0.40 -4.11 -11.45
CA ASP A 103 -0.69 -3.14 -11.55
C ASP A 103 -0.39 -1.88 -10.72
N LEU A 104 0.21 -2.02 -9.54
CA LEU A 104 0.68 -0.90 -8.70
C LEU A 104 1.78 -0.10 -9.39
N TRP A 105 2.75 -0.77 -10.02
CA TRP A 105 3.82 -0.11 -10.77
C TRP A 105 3.26 0.70 -11.93
N LEU A 106 2.36 0.11 -12.73
CA LEU A 106 1.73 0.81 -13.84
C LEU A 106 0.99 2.06 -13.36
N ARG A 107 0.28 1.96 -12.23
CA ARG A 107 -0.41 3.10 -11.61
C ARG A 107 0.59 4.17 -11.16
N MET A 108 1.70 3.77 -10.53
CA MET A 108 2.74 4.68 -10.08
C MET A 108 3.33 5.47 -11.25
N THR A 109 3.80 4.79 -12.30
CA THR A 109 4.46 5.45 -13.43
C THR A 109 3.50 6.30 -14.26
N SER A 110 2.20 5.99 -14.23
CA SER A 110 1.18 6.76 -14.97
C SER A 110 0.70 7.99 -14.20
N ASN A 111 0.48 7.86 -12.89
CA ASN A 111 -0.18 8.88 -12.09
C ASN A 111 0.80 9.72 -11.24
N TYR A 112 1.95 9.17 -10.90
CA TYR A 112 2.94 9.79 -10.01
C TYR A 112 4.39 9.62 -10.52
N PRO A 113 4.68 9.91 -11.81
CA PRO A 113 6.02 9.75 -12.37
C PRO A 113 7.09 10.59 -11.63
N ASP A 114 6.70 11.74 -11.08
CA ASP A 114 7.55 12.66 -10.30
C ASP A 114 7.88 12.14 -8.89
N ARG A 115 7.22 11.06 -8.44
CA ARG A 115 7.32 10.50 -7.09
C ARG A 115 8.12 9.21 -7.02
N LEU A 116 8.81 8.81 -8.08
CA LEU A 116 9.57 7.56 -8.11
C LEU A 116 10.69 7.50 -7.06
N TYR A 117 11.24 8.64 -6.65
CA TYR A 117 12.18 8.77 -5.52
C TYR A 117 11.65 8.16 -4.20
N MET A 118 10.34 8.00 -4.06
CA MET A 118 9.76 7.38 -2.87
C MET A 118 10.14 5.91 -2.69
N PHE A 119 10.72 5.28 -3.72
CA PHE A 119 11.25 3.92 -3.69
C PHE A 119 12.76 3.83 -3.47
N ASP A 120 13.45 4.94 -3.21
CA ASP A 120 14.92 4.96 -3.04
C ASP A 120 15.41 3.92 -2.03
N ALA A 121 14.68 3.71 -0.92
CA ALA A 121 15.05 2.69 0.06
C ALA A 121 15.07 1.25 -0.50
N MET A 122 14.23 0.92 -1.49
CA MET A 122 14.33 -0.38 -2.19
C MET A 122 15.38 -0.37 -3.29
N PHE A 123 15.52 0.76 -4.00
CA PHE A 123 16.54 0.91 -5.03
C PHE A 123 17.94 0.77 -4.45
N GLU A 124 18.21 1.40 -3.31
CA GLU A 124 19.46 1.29 -2.56
C GLU A 124 19.75 -0.16 -2.11
N LYS A 125 18.73 -0.89 -1.60
CA LYS A 125 18.88 -2.32 -1.26
C LYS A 125 19.34 -3.15 -2.46
N GLU A 126 18.89 -2.78 -3.65
CA GLU A 126 19.19 -3.45 -4.92
C GLU A 126 20.39 -2.83 -5.66
N SER A 127 21.13 -1.91 -5.02
CA SER A 127 22.28 -1.19 -5.60
C SER A 127 21.95 -0.40 -6.88
N LEU A 128 20.71 0.07 -7.01
CA LEU A 128 20.28 1.00 -8.05
C LEU A 128 20.56 2.45 -7.63
N ALA A 129 20.74 3.34 -8.60
CA ALA A 129 20.88 4.76 -8.33
C ALA A 129 19.56 5.34 -7.76
N PRO A 130 19.63 6.31 -6.83
CA PRO A 130 18.42 7.00 -6.37
C PRO A 130 17.80 7.79 -7.52
N VAL A 131 16.47 7.93 -7.50
CA VAL A 131 15.76 8.75 -8.49
C VAL A 131 15.56 10.14 -7.90
N ALA A 132 15.99 11.19 -8.60
CA ALA A 132 15.73 12.54 -8.12
C ALA A 132 14.22 12.89 -8.25
N ALA A 133 13.72 13.70 -7.32
CA ALA A 133 12.33 14.15 -7.36
C ALA A 133 12.04 14.92 -8.66
N GLY A 134 10.99 14.52 -9.38
CA GLY A 134 10.63 15.10 -10.67
C GLY A 134 11.42 14.57 -11.88
N GLU A 135 12.36 13.65 -11.67
CA GLU A 135 13.10 13.01 -12.75
C GLU A 135 12.57 11.60 -13.04
N MET A 136 12.64 11.23 -14.32
CA MET A 136 12.38 9.86 -14.78
C MET A 136 13.73 9.22 -15.10
N PRO A 137 14.10 8.09 -14.47
CA PRO A 137 15.35 7.41 -14.79
C PRO A 137 15.34 6.95 -16.26
N GLU A 138 16.46 7.17 -16.96
CA GLU A 138 16.64 6.74 -18.35
C GLU A 138 16.43 5.22 -18.49
N ASP A 139 16.83 4.46 -17.47
CA ASP A 139 16.70 3.00 -17.39
C ASP A 139 15.47 2.53 -16.58
N LEU A 140 14.31 3.17 -16.76
CA LEU A 140 13.07 2.82 -16.03
C LEU A 140 12.73 1.30 -16.04
N HIS A 141 13.10 0.61 -17.11
CA HIS A 141 12.90 -0.83 -17.26
C HIS A 141 13.70 -1.67 -16.24
N VAL A 142 14.87 -1.20 -15.80
CA VAL A 142 15.69 -1.83 -14.74
C VAL A 142 15.00 -1.67 -13.39
N TYR A 143 14.59 -0.45 -13.02
CA TYR A 143 13.84 -0.20 -11.78
C TYR A 143 12.56 -1.02 -11.72
N ARG A 144 11.83 -1.11 -12.84
CA ARG A 144 10.65 -1.98 -12.98
C ARG A 144 10.99 -3.42 -12.67
N HIS A 145 12.08 -3.97 -13.22
CA HIS A 145 12.47 -5.35 -12.96
C HIS A 145 12.64 -5.60 -11.45
N HIS A 146 13.44 -4.76 -10.76
CA HIS A 146 13.65 -4.93 -9.32
C HIS A 146 12.36 -4.79 -8.52
N LEU A 147 11.47 -3.86 -8.87
CA LEU A 147 10.17 -3.73 -8.20
C LEU A 147 9.27 -4.96 -8.40
N LEU A 148 9.18 -5.48 -9.62
CA LEU A 148 8.35 -6.64 -9.94
C LEU A 148 8.87 -7.94 -9.36
N TYR A 149 10.17 -8.00 -9.04
CA TYR A 149 10.80 -9.18 -8.46
C TYR A 149 11.28 -8.98 -7.01
N ALA A 150 11.11 -7.80 -6.42
CA ALA A 150 11.40 -7.51 -5.01
C ALA A 150 10.79 -8.57 -4.08
N GLY A 151 11.55 -9.06 -3.10
CA GLY A 151 11.06 -10.09 -2.18
C GLY A 151 10.98 -11.52 -2.76
N THR A 152 11.47 -11.78 -3.98
CA THR A 152 11.71 -13.18 -4.44
C THR A 152 12.74 -13.91 -3.58
N THR A 153 13.75 -13.21 -3.09
CA THR A 153 14.72 -13.73 -2.11
C THR A 153 14.11 -13.98 -0.73
N ALA A 154 13.24 -13.09 -0.24
CA ALA A 154 12.56 -13.26 1.04
C ALA A 154 11.55 -14.43 1.03
N ASN A 155 10.84 -14.63 -0.09
CA ASN A 155 9.92 -15.76 -0.27
C ASN A 155 10.62 -17.09 -0.55
N GLN A 156 11.85 -17.09 -1.08
CA GLN A 156 12.68 -18.31 -1.17
C GLN A 156 13.18 -18.74 0.20
N LEU A 157 13.68 -17.80 1.01
CA LEU A 157 14.11 -18.06 2.40
C LEU A 157 12.99 -18.62 3.29
N LEU A 158 11.73 -18.22 3.07
CA LEU A 158 10.57 -18.74 3.81
C LEU A 158 10.05 -20.10 3.33
N LYS A 159 10.47 -20.57 2.15
CA LYS A 159 10.16 -21.93 1.67
C LYS A 159 11.20 -22.96 2.10
N ASP A 160 12.40 -22.50 2.47
CA ASP A 160 13.52 -23.33 2.92
C ASP A 160 13.58 -23.47 4.46
N LEU A 161 12.55 -23.00 5.18
CA LEU A 161 12.32 -23.17 6.62
C LEU A 161 11.08 -24.05 6.87
#